data_AF-A0A7X1TVS5-F1
#
_entry.id   AF-A0A7X1TVS5-F1
#
_cell.length_a   1.000
_cell.length_b   1.000
_cell.length_c   1.000
_cell.angle_alpha   90.00
_cell.angle_beta   90.00
_cell.angle_gamma   90.00
#
_symmetry.space_group_name_H-M   'P 1'
#
loop_
_entity.id
_entity.type
_entity.pdbx_description
1 polymer ?
#
loop_
_entity_poly.entity_id
_entity_poly.type
_entity_poly.pdbx_seq_one_letter_code
_entity_poly.pdbx_strand_id
1 'polypeptide(L)' 'MKTNVTLKLDADLLREARVVAAEEGRSISALLTDRLEAIVRERKAFDKARRRALARLREGLDLQWTPPKSRDELHER' A
#
# COMPACT_ATOMS: atom_id res chain seq x y z
N MET A 1 -13.38 -0.02 18.95
CA MET A 1 -13.73 1.24 19.67
C MET A 1 -13.44 2.39 18.73
N LYS A 2 -14.34 3.38 18.59
CA LYS A 2 -14.13 4.58 17.76
C LYS A 2 -13.77 5.76 18.67
N THR A 3 -12.87 6.62 18.20
CA THR A 3 -12.41 7.81 18.94
C THR A 3 -12.58 9.05 18.05
N ASN A 4 -13.06 10.14 18.63
CA ASN A 4 -13.22 11.40 17.91
C ASN A 4 -11.92 12.20 17.90
N VAL A 5 -11.61 12.84 16.78
CA VAL A 5 -10.44 13.69 16.59
C VAL A 5 -10.90 15.03 16.03
N THR A 6 -10.46 16.13 16.65
CA THR A 6 -10.71 17.50 16.14
C THR A 6 -9.54 17.92 15.26
N LEU A 7 -9.83 18.37 14.04
CA LEU A 7 -8.83 18.84 13.08
C LEU A 7 -9.04 20.33 12.82
N LYS A 8 -7.94 21.09 12.77
CA LYS A 8 -7.96 22.44 12.20
C LYS A 8 -7.58 22.33 10.74
N LEU A 9 -8.51 22.71 9.87
CA LEU A 9 -8.33 22.69 8.42
C LEU A 9 -8.47 24.12 7.90
N ASP A 10 -7.75 24.41 6.83
CA ASP A 10 -7.95 25.63 6.08
C ASP A 10 -9.40 25.71 5.55
N ALA A 11 -9.98 26.91 5.56
CA ALA A 11 -11.39 27.10 5.21
C ALA A 11 -11.66 26.82 3.73
N ASP A 12 -10.72 27.19 2.84
CA ASP A 12 -10.85 26.92 1.41
C ASP A 12 -10.71 25.43 1.13
N LEU A 13 -9.74 24.77 1.78
CA LEU A 13 -9.59 23.31 1.68
C LEU A 13 -10.84 22.56 2.15
N LEU A 14 -11.45 22.99 3.26
CA LEU A 14 -12.68 22.37 3.75
C LEU A 14 -13.86 22.55 2.78
N ARG A 15 -13.91 23.68 2.08
CA ARG A 15 -14.93 23.94 1.05
C ARG A 15 -14.76 23.03 -0.16
N GLU A 16 -13.54 22.86 -0.66
CA GLU A 16 -13.27 21.94 -1.76
C GLU A 16 -13.56 20.48 -1.36
N ALA A 17 -13.13 20.06 -0.16
CA ALA A 17 -13.40 18.72 0.35
C ALA A 17 -14.91 18.44 0.49
N ARG A 18 -15.72 19.46 0.77
CA ARG A 18 -17.19 19.35 0.79
C ARG A 18 -17.78 19.05 -0.59
N VAL A 19 -17.25 19.71 -1.62
CA VAL A 19 -17.71 19.49 -3.00
C VAL A 19 -17.40 18.05 -3.41
N VAL A 20 -16.14 17.62 -3.23
CA VAL A 20 -15.71 16.25 -3.55
C VAL A 20 -16.54 15.21 -2.78
N ALA A 21 -16.74 15.41 -1.48
CA ALA A 21 -17.55 14.49 -0.68
C ALA A 21 -19.00 14.42 -1.19
N ALA A 22 -19.60 15.56 -1.58
CA ALA A 22 -20.95 15.60 -2.12
C ALA A 22 -21.05 14.91 -3.50
N GLU A 23 -20.07 15.12 -4.38
CA GLU A 23 -19.98 14.45 -5.68
C GLU A 23 -19.89 12.91 -5.53
N GLU A 24 -19.18 12.44 -4.50
CA GLU A 24 -19.09 11.01 -4.18
C GLU A 24 -20.27 10.47 -3.35
N GLY A 25 -21.24 11.31 -2.97
CA GLY A 25 -22.37 10.92 -2.11
C GLY A 25 -21.97 10.55 -0.68
N ARG A 26 -20.86 11.12 -0.18
CA ARG A 26 -20.26 10.82 1.12
C ARG A 26 -20.27 12.03 2.05
N SER A 27 -20.13 11.77 3.35
CA SER A 27 -19.84 12.83 4.33
C SER A 27 -18.34 13.16 4.35
N ILE A 28 -17.98 14.39 4.77
CA ILE A 28 -16.58 14.77 4.96
C ILE A 28 -15.88 13.80 5.93
N SER A 29 -16.53 13.47 7.04
CA SER A 29 -15.96 12.57 8.04
C SER A 29 -15.69 11.17 7.47
N ALA A 30 -16.58 10.66 6.62
CA ALA A 30 -16.35 9.39 5.92
C ALA A 30 -15.17 9.49 4.95
N LEU A 31 -15.12 10.54 4.12
CA LEU A 31 -14.02 10.78 3.18
C LEU A 31 -12.65 10.85 3.90
N LEU A 32 -12.58 11.60 5.00
CA LEU A 32 -11.36 11.74 5.80
C LEU A 32 -10.96 10.42 6.48
N THR A 33 -11.94 9.64 6.95
CA THR A 33 -11.70 8.33 7.56
C THR A 33 -11.11 7.36 6.54
N ASP A 34 -11.74 7.26 5.36
CA ASP A 34 -11.27 6.41 4.26
C ASP A 34 -9.85 6.77 3.85
N ARG A 35 -9.54 8.07 3.74
CA ARG A 35 -8.20 8.54 3.38
C ARG A 35 -7.15 8.18 4.43
N LEU A 36 -7.47 8.34 5.71
CA LEU A 36 -6.59 7.95 6.83
C LEU A 36 -6.35 6.43 6.83
N GLU A 37 -7.39 5.64 6.63
CA GLU A 37 -7.27 4.18 6.52
C GLU A 37 -6.38 3.77 5.35
N ALA A 38 -6.54 4.43 4.18
CA ALA A 38 -5.71 4.17 3.01
C ALA A 38 -4.23 4.43 3.29
N ILE A 39 -3.88 5.55 3.94
CA ILE A 39 -2.49 5.90 4.31
C ILE A 39 -1.89 4.83 5.24
N VAL A 40 -2.63 4.44 6.27
CA VAL A 40 -2.17 3.42 7.23
C VAL A 40 -2.01 2.07 6.54
N ARG A 41 -2.97 1.70 5.67
CA ARG A 41 -2.95 0.45 4.92
C ARG A 41 -1.75 0.38 3.97
N GLU A 42 -1.49 1.42 3.19
CA GLU A 42 -0.34 1.49 2.28
C GLU A 42 0.97 1.28 3.03
N ARG A 43 1.16 2.01 4.14
CA ARG A 43 2.38 1.89 4.95
C ARG A 43 2.56 0.47 5.50
N LYS A 44 1.50 -0.12 6.06
CA LYS A 44 1.52 -1.49 6.58
C LYS A 44 1.76 -2.53 5.48
N ALA A 45 1.15 -2.33 4.31
CA ALA A 45 1.30 -3.24 3.16
C ALA A 45 2.75 -3.24 2.65
N PHE A 46 3.35 -2.06 2.52
CA PHE A 46 4.77 -1.92 2.17
C PHE A 46 5.67 -2.63 3.20
N ASP A 47 5.50 -2.32 4.49
CA ASP A 47 6.33 -2.92 5.54
C ASP A 47 6.19 -4.45 5.60
N LYS A 48 4.97 -4.97 5.36
CA LYS A 48 4.71 -6.41 5.26
C LYS A 48 5.36 -7.02 4.01
N ALA A 49 5.27 -6.35 2.86
CA ALA A 49 5.90 -6.80 1.62
C ALA A 49 7.43 -6.83 1.75
N ARG A 50 8.02 -5.75 2.29
CA ARG A 50 9.46 -5.64 2.56
C ARG A 50 9.96 -6.75 3.47
N ARG A 51 9.27 -7.01 4.60
CA ARG A 51 9.64 -8.11 5.52
C ARG A 51 9.61 -9.47 4.83
N ARG A 52 8.57 -9.76 4.03
CA ARG A 52 8.47 -11.01 3.27
C ARG A 52 9.59 -11.15 2.24
N ALA A 53 9.91 -10.08 1.51
CA ALA A 53 10.99 -10.09 0.52
C ALA A 53 12.35 -10.34 1.17
N LEU A 54 12.65 -9.67 2.28
CA LEU A 54 13.91 -9.87 3.01
C LEU A 54 14.02 -11.27 3.62
N ALA A 55 12.92 -11.85 4.12
CA ALA A 55 12.91 -13.23 4.60
C ALA A 55 13.25 -14.22 3.48
N ARG A 56 12.62 -14.07 2.31
CA ARG A 56 12.93 -14.89 1.11
C ARG A 56 14.38 -14.77 0.66
N LEU A 57 14.95 -13.57 0.71
CA LEU A 57 16.36 -13.36 0.36
C LEU A 57 17.32 -14.03 1.36
N ARG A 58 16.96 -14.09 2.64
CA ARG A 58 17.78 -14.72 3.68
C ARG A 58 17.71 -16.24 3.65
N GLU A 59 16.52 -16.80 3.48
CA GLU A 59 16.34 -18.25 3.36
C GLU A 59 16.81 -18.78 1.99
N GLY A 60 16.67 -17.97 0.94
CA GLY A 60 16.82 -18.44 -0.43
C GLY A 60 15.60 -19.23 -0.90
N LEU A 61 15.59 -19.62 -2.18
CA LEU A 61 14.59 -20.53 -2.73
C LEU A 61 15.32 -21.76 -3.25
N ASP A 62 14.88 -22.95 -2.84
CA ASP A 62 15.28 -24.18 -3.51
C ASP A 62 14.52 -24.27 -4.83
N LEU A 63 15.20 -23.86 -5.91
CA LEU A 63 14.66 -23.89 -7.25
C LEU A 63 14.81 -25.27 -7.91
N GLN A 64 15.34 -26.26 -7.18
CA GLN A 64 15.77 -27.56 -7.73
C GLN A 64 16.65 -27.38 -8.98
N TRP A 65 17.38 -26.27 -9.01
CA TRP A 65 18.11 -25.83 -10.18
C TRP A 65 19.31 -26.74 -10.39
N THR A 66 19.41 -27.29 -11.59
CA THR A 66 20.62 -28.00 -12.03
C THR A 66 21.37 -27.10 -13.00
N PRO A 67 22.63 -26.72 -12.69
CA PRO A 67 23.42 -25.86 -13.57
C PRO A 67 23.55 -26.47 -14.98
N PRO A 68 23.21 -25.73 -16.06
CA PRO A 68 23.52 -26.15 -17.42
C PRO A 68 25.04 -26.16 -17.64
N LYS A 69 25.52 -26.94 -18.61
CA LYS A 69 26.96 -27.08 -18.89
C LYS A 69 27.55 -25.82 -19.54
N SER A 70 26.71 -25.02 -20.20
CA SER A 70 27.09 -23.75 -20.80
C SER A 70 25.95 -22.74 -20.78
N ARG A 71 26.27 -21.46 -21.01
CA ARG A 71 25.29 -20.38 -21.17
C ARG A 71 24.40 -20.60 -22.40
N ASP A 72 24.93 -21.19 -23.45
CA ASP A 72 24.21 -21.37 -24.71
C ASP A 72 23.11 -22.44 -24.57
N GLU A 73 23.37 -23.49 -23.78
CA GLU A 73 22.37 -24.51 -23.40
C GLU A 73 21.22 -23.94 -22.55
N LEU A 74 21.44 -22.81 -21.86
CA LEU A 74 20.39 -22.09 -21.14
C LEU A 74 19.53 -21.22 -22.06
N HIS A 75 20.13 -20.65 -23.11
CA HIS A 75 19.45 -19.72 -24.03
C HIS A 75 18.48 -20.42 -24.99
N GLU A 76 18.74 -21.69 -25.34
CA GLU A 76 17.92 -22.46 -26.27
C GLU A 76 16.71 -23.19 -25.63
N ARG A 77 16.42 -22.95 -24.35
CA ARG A 77 15.28 -23.55 -23.63
C ARG A 77 14.01 -22.71 -23.68
#